data_AF-A0A7V8NRX0-F1
#
_entry.id   AF-A0A7V8NRX0-F1
#
_cell.length_a   1.000
_cell.length_b   1.000
_cell.length_c   1.000
_cell.angle_alpha   90.00
_cell.angle_beta   90.00
_cell.angle_gamma   90.00
#
_symmetry.space_group_name_H-M   'P 1'
#
loop_
_entity.id
_entity.type
_entity.pdbx_description
1 polymer ?
#
loop_
_entity_poly.entity_id
_entity_poly.type
_entity_poly.pdbx_seq_one_letter_code
_entity_poly.pdbx_strand_id
1 'polypeptide(L)'
;MDRQRILRAAEGYLHELPVSITAFPSPRSAGGPRDYFSEGDYWWPDPQNPSGPYIRRDGMSNPDNFTAHRHALIRLSLQVPALTAAWRLTRDPRYAAHAAKHLRAWFLDAATRMHPNLQYSQAIHGLATGRGTGIIDTIHLVEV
;
A
#
# COMPACT_ATOMS: atom_id res chain seq x y z
N MET A 1 18.39 6.93 -19.37
CA MET A 1 17.69 7.33 -18.14
C MET A 1 17.18 8.75 -18.31
N ASP A 2 15.88 8.97 -18.10
CA ASP A 2 15.28 10.31 -18.14
C ASP A 2 15.63 11.10 -16.87
N ARG A 3 16.76 11.82 -16.93
CA ARG A 3 17.34 12.53 -15.80
C ARG A 3 16.41 13.61 -15.24
N GLN A 4 15.74 14.37 -16.10
CA GLN A 4 14.96 15.53 -15.67
C GLN A 4 13.69 15.08 -14.93
N ARG A 5 13.00 14.06 -15.43
CA ARG A 5 11.81 13.49 -14.75
C ARG A 5 12.16 12.89 -13.40
N ILE A 6 13.25 12.13 -13.30
CA ILE A 6 13.69 11.51 -12.05
C ILE A 6 13.98 12.57 -11.00
N LEU A 7 14.76 13.60 -11.34
CA LEU A 7 15.13 14.65 -10.39
C LEU A 7 13.92 15.48 -9.94
N ARG A 8 12.99 15.81 -10.83
CA ARG A 8 11.76 16.51 -10.45
C ARG A 8 10.92 15.70 -9.46
N ALA A 9 10.74 14.40 -9.71
CA ALA A 9 9.98 13.53 -8.82
C ALA A 9 10.67 13.39 -7.45
N ALA A 10 11.98 13.12 -7.45
CA ALA A 10 12.76 12.94 -6.23
C ALA A 10 12.81 14.20 -5.37
N GLU A 11 12.93 15.39 -5.97
CA GLU A 11 12.87 16.66 -5.23
C GLU A 11 11.52 16.84 -4.53
N GLY A 12 10.41 16.51 -5.20
CA GLY A 12 9.08 16.49 -4.57
C GLY A 12 9.03 15.52 -3.38
N TYR A 13 9.54 14.30 -3.56
CA TYR A 13 9.51 13.27 -2.52
C TYR A 13 10.44 13.54 -1.34
N LEU A 14 11.48 14.38 -1.47
CA LEU A 14 12.32 14.80 -0.34
C LEU A 14 11.53 15.53 0.75
N HIS A 15 10.44 16.19 0.39
CA HIS A 15 9.57 16.92 1.32
C HIS A 15 8.46 16.06 1.92
N GLU A 16 8.31 14.83 1.45
CA GLU A 16 7.28 13.92 1.91
C GLU A 16 7.77 13.04 3.07
N LEU A 17 7.03 13.06 4.17
CA LEU A 17 7.33 12.21 5.33
C LEU A 17 7.00 10.73 5.04
N PRO A 18 7.73 9.79 5.68
CA PRO A 18 7.36 8.38 5.67
C PRO A 18 5.95 8.18 6.23
N VAL A 19 5.14 7.41 5.50
CA VAL A 19 3.82 6.98 5.95
C VAL A 19 3.70 5.49 5.65
N SER A 20 3.31 4.71 6.64
CA SER A 20 3.04 3.28 6.50
C SER A 20 1.56 2.98 6.71
N ILE A 21 1.19 1.71 6.61
CA ILE A 21 -0.18 1.24 6.83
C ILE A 21 -0.75 1.61 8.21
N THR A 22 0.11 1.82 9.22
CA THR A 22 -0.33 2.18 10.58
C THR A 22 -1.03 3.54 10.66
N ALA A 23 -0.86 4.41 9.66
CA ALA A 23 -1.57 5.68 9.57
C ALA A 23 -3.04 5.54 9.14
N PHE A 24 -3.46 4.35 8.71
CA PHE A 24 -4.75 4.12 8.05
C PHE A 24 -5.51 2.95 8.69
N PRO A 25 -6.09 3.12 9.90
CA PRO A 25 -6.90 2.08 10.50
C PRO A 25 -8.17 1.84 9.68
N SER A 26 -8.55 0.58 9.53
CA SER A 26 -9.85 0.19 8.97
C SER A 26 -10.67 -0.53 10.04
N PRO A 27 -11.88 -0.06 10.38
CA PRO A 27 -12.77 -0.77 11.30
C PRO A 27 -13.28 -2.10 10.70
N ARG A 28 -13.09 -2.32 9.39
CA ARG A 28 -13.46 -3.55 8.69
C ARG A 28 -12.35 -4.61 8.69
N SER A 29 -11.15 -4.25 9.16
CA SER A 29 -10.04 -5.21 9.27
C SER A 29 -10.23 -6.12 10.49
N ALA A 30 -10.01 -7.42 10.30
CA ALA A 30 -9.88 -8.38 11.40
C ALA A 30 -8.44 -8.45 11.96
N GLY A 31 -7.49 -7.77 11.33
CA GLY A 31 -6.09 -7.72 11.74
C GLY A 31 -5.77 -6.54 12.65
N GLY A 32 -4.56 -6.52 13.19
CA GLY A 32 -4.06 -5.42 14.00
C GLY A 32 -3.59 -4.21 13.18
N PRO A 33 -3.17 -3.10 13.84
CA PRO A 33 -2.77 -1.86 13.16
C PRO A 33 -1.59 -1.99 12.19
N ARG A 34 -0.79 -3.06 12.34
CA ARG A 34 0.39 -3.36 11.51
C ARG A 34 0.15 -4.48 10.49
N ASP A 35 -1.09 -4.96 10.37
CA ASP A 35 -1.44 -5.98 9.39
C ASP A 35 -2.03 -5.33 8.14
N TYR A 36 -1.58 -5.77 6.96
CA TYR A 36 -2.08 -5.22 5.71
C TYR A 36 -3.51 -5.68 5.45
N PHE A 37 -4.41 -4.71 5.22
CA PHE A 37 -5.81 -4.92 4.92
C PHE A 37 -6.19 -4.32 3.56
N SER A 38 -7.00 -5.07 2.82
CA SER A 38 -7.65 -4.63 1.59
C SER A 38 -8.92 -5.44 1.37
N GLU A 39 -9.82 -4.93 0.53
CA GLU A 39 -11.08 -5.59 0.21
C GLU A 39 -11.07 -6.13 -1.22
N GLY A 40 -11.83 -7.19 -1.44
CA GLY A 40 -11.98 -7.81 -2.75
C GLY A 40 -12.59 -6.83 -3.75
N ASP A 41 -11.86 -6.50 -4.82
CA ASP A 41 -12.21 -5.36 -5.67
C ASP A 41 -13.62 -5.44 -6.27
N TYR A 42 -14.04 -6.66 -6.63
CA TYR A 42 -15.31 -6.92 -7.32
C TYR A 42 -16.45 -7.39 -6.40
N TRP A 43 -16.36 -7.13 -5.09
CA TRP A 43 -17.36 -7.57 -4.12
C TRP A 43 -18.21 -6.40 -3.63
N TRP A 44 -19.53 -6.56 -3.71
CA TRP A 44 -20.51 -5.49 -3.49
C TRP A 44 -21.60 -5.92 -2.51
N PRO A 45 -22.22 -4.97 -1.77
CA PRO A 45 -23.44 -5.26 -1.01
C PRO A 45 -24.51 -5.89 -1.90
N ASP A 46 -25.19 -6.91 -1.38
CA ASP A 46 -26.35 -7.50 -2.04
C ASP A 46 -27.59 -6.63 -1.80
N PRO A 47 -28.21 -6.04 -2.86
CA PRO A 47 -29.44 -5.26 -2.69
C PRO A 47 -30.62 -6.08 -2.16
N GLN A 48 -30.62 -7.41 -2.38
CA GLN A 48 -31.68 -8.31 -1.92
C GLN A 48 -31.47 -8.75 -0.47
N ASN A 49 -30.23 -8.71 0.03
CA ASN A 49 -29.89 -8.99 1.41
C ASN A 49 -28.79 -8.03 1.91
N PRO A 50 -29.13 -6.78 2.27
CA PRO A 50 -28.15 -5.77 2.65
C PRO A 50 -27.31 -6.12 3.90
N SER A 51 -27.82 -7.00 4.76
CA SER A 51 -27.11 -7.54 5.94
C SER A 51 -26.29 -8.79 5.64
N GLY A 52 -26.39 -9.33 4.43
CA GLY A 52 -25.76 -10.57 4.01
C GLY A 52 -24.31 -10.39 3.56
N PRO A 53 -23.67 -11.50 3.18
CA PRO A 53 -22.34 -11.43 2.59
C PRO A 53 -22.37 -10.69 1.24
N TYR A 54 -21.25 -10.05 0.90
CA TYR A 54 -21.13 -9.37 -0.39
C TYR A 54 -21.23 -10.39 -1.54
N ILE A 55 -21.70 -9.90 -2.69
CA ILE A 55 -21.80 -10.65 -3.94
C ILE A 55 -20.77 -10.16 -4.96
N ARG A 56 -20.27 -11.07 -5.79
CA ARG A 56 -19.27 -10.74 -6.82
C ARG A 56 -19.95 -10.12 -8.04
N ARG A 57 -19.44 -8.97 -8.49
CA ARG A 57 -19.76 -8.31 -9.78
C ARG A 57 -18.47 -8.15 -10.57
N ASP A 58 -18.15 -9.16 -11.37
CA ASP A 58 -16.85 -9.25 -12.04
C ASP A 58 -16.58 -8.07 -12.97
N GLY A 59 -15.36 -7.54 -12.93
CA GLY A 59 -14.95 -6.37 -13.72
C GLY A 59 -15.49 -5.03 -13.22
N MET A 60 -16.24 -5.00 -12.11
CA MET A 60 -16.76 -3.78 -11.51
C MET A 60 -16.11 -3.53 -10.15
N SER A 61 -15.15 -2.61 -10.09
CA SER A 61 -14.50 -2.22 -8.84
C SER A 61 -15.47 -1.48 -7.91
N ASN A 62 -15.60 -1.93 -6.67
CA ASN A 62 -16.42 -1.28 -5.66
C ASN A 62 -15.73 0.01 -5.15
N PRO A 63 -16.30 1.20 -5.38
CA PRO A 63 -15.70 2.46 -4.97
C PRO A 63 -15.65 2.65 -3.45
N ASP A 64 -16.48 1.91 -2.70
CA ASP A 64 -16.53 1.98 -1.23
C ASP A 64 -15.47 1.11 -0.54
N ASN A 65 -14.66 0.39 -1.33
CA ASN A 65 -13.56 -0.42 -0.82
C ASN A 65 -12.53 0.44 -0.07
N PHE A 66 -11.99 -0.16 0.98
CA PHE A 66 -10.83 0.36 1.69
C PHE A 66 -9.59 0.18 0.81
N THR A 67 -9.05 1.30 0.33
CA THR A 67 -7.90 1.35 -0.59
C THR A 67 -6.65 2.01 0.01
N ALA A 68 -6.73 2.51 1.25
CA ALA A 68 -5.68 3.33 1.84
C ALA A 68 -4.33 2.60 1.95
N HIS A 69 -4.31 1.33 2.36
CA HIS A 69 -3.06 0.55 2.43
C HIS A 69 -2.45 0.33 1.04
N ARG A 70 -3.28 0.08 0.02
CA ARG A 70 -2.84 -0.05 -1.37
C ARG A 70 -2.22 1.25 -1.88
N HIS A 71 -2.87 2.39 -1.61
CA HIS A 71 -2.32 3.70 -1.97
C HIS A 71 -1.01 4.01 -1.24
N ALA A 72 -0.91 3.66 0.05
CA ALA A 72 0.34 3.80 0.80
C ALA A 72 1.48 2.97 0.19
N LEU A 73 1.17 1.74 -0.24
CA LEU A 73 2.14 0.86 -0.90
C LEU A 73 2.57 1.37 -2.29
N ILE A 74 1.62 1.84 -3.11
CA ILE A 74 1.91 2.49 -4.39
C ILE A 74 2.79 3.73 -4.18
N ARG A 75 2.50 4.52 -3.15
CA ARG A 75 3.31 5.70 -2.82
C ARG A 75 4.74 5.30 -2.48
N LEU A 76 4.94 4.26 -1.65
CA LEU A 76 6.27 3.72 -1.36
C LEU A 76 7.00 3.27 -2.63
N SER A 77 6.30 2.54 -3.53
CA SER A 77 6.87 2.04 -4.78
C SER A 77 7.23 3.12 -5.79
N LEU A 78 6.71 4.34 -5.65
CA LEU A 78 7.11 5.48 -6.45
C LEU A 78 8.26 6.26 -5.80
N GLN A 79 8.20 6.46 -4.49
CA GLN A 79 9.15 7.27 -3.74
C GLN A 79 10.54 6.63 -3.68
N VAL A 80 10.64 5.37 -3.26
CA VAL A 80 11.93 4.71 -3.03
C VAL A 80 12.76 4.62 -4.32
N PRO A 81 12.19 4.24 -5.48
CA PRO A 81 12.97 4.15 -6.71
C PRO A 81 13.37 5.51 -7.26
N ALA A 82 12.49 6.51 -7.17
CA ALA A 82 12.80 7.87 -7.61
C ALA A 82 13.96 8.48 -6.81
N LEU A 83 13.90 8.37 -5.48
CA LEU A 83 14.96 8.82 -4.57
C LEU A 83 16.27 8.04 -4.82
N THR A 84 16.20 6.72 -4.93
CA THR A 84 17.39 5.89 -5.19
C THR A 84 18.02 6.21 -6.54
N ALA A 85 17.21 6.40 -7.59
CA ALA A 85 17.68 6.79 -8.91
C ALA A 85 18.31 8.19 -8.89
N ALA A 86 17.72 9.15 -8.18
CA ALA A 86 18.30 10.49 -8.02
C ALA A 86 19.65 10.45 -7.31
N TRP A 87 19.81 9.64 -6.25
CA TRP A 87 21.11 9.41 -5.62
C TRP A 87 22.11 8.80 -6.61
N ARG A 88 21.72 7.79 -7.40
CA ARG A 88 22.63 7.19 -8.40
C ARG A 88 23.10 8.21 -9.44
N LEU A 89 22.25 9.15 -9.84
CA LEU A 89 22.54 10.17 -10.85
C LEU A 89 23.37 11.35 -10.33
N THR A 90 23.20 11.73 -9.07
CA THR A 90 23.76 12.98 -8.51
C THR A 90 24.81 12.74 -7.43
N ARG A 91 24.77 11.57 -6.80
CA ARG A 91 25.50 11.23 -5.57
C ARG A 91 25.17 12.12 -4.37
N ASP A 92 24.10 12.90 -4.43
CA ASP A 92 23.63 13.69 -3.29
C ASP A 92 23.08 12.75 -2.20
N PRO A 93 23.70 12.72 -1.00
CA PRO A 93 23.34 11.78 0.05
C PRO A 93 21.92 11.99 0.61
N ARG A 94 21.31 13.17 0.41
CA ARG A 94 19.95 13.47 0.91
C ARG A 94 18.92 12.48 0.34
N TYR A 95 19.04 12.13 -0.93
CA TYR A 95 18.12 11.20 -1.58
C TYR A 95 18.21 9.78 -1.01
N ALA A 96 19.43 9.25 -0.85
CA ALA A 96 19.64 7.92 -0.28
C ALA A 96 19.20 7.86 1.19
N ALA A 97 19.53 8.90 1.97
CA ALA A 97 19.09 9.00 3.36
C ALA A 97 17.56 9.05 3.47
N HIS A 98 16.88 9.74 2.56
CA HIS A 98 15.42 9.83 2.57
C HIS A 98 14.74 8.53 2.12
N ALA A 99 15.26 7.86 1.09
CA ALA A 99 14.81 6.50 0.72
C ALA A 99 14.93 5.52 1.90
N ALA A 100 16.05 5.56 2.61
CA ALA A 100 16.27 4.72 3.79
C ALA A 100 15.27 5.02 4.93
N LYS A 101 14.81 6.27 5.09
CA LYS A 101 13.76 6.61 6.06
C LYS A 101 12.43 5.95 5.72
N HIS A 102 12.01 6.00 4.45
CA HIS A 102 10.79 5.34 3.98
C HIS A 102 10.84 3.82 4.21
N LEU A 103 11.94 3.18 3.82
CA LEU A 103 12.15 1.74 4.01
C LEU A 103 12.17 1.35 5.50
N ARG A 104 12.82 2.14 6.37
CA ARG A 104 12.82 1.89 7.81
C ARG A 104 11.42 1.96 8.41
N ALA A 105 10.65 2.99 8.08
CA ALA A 105 9.28 3.13 8.57
C ALA A 105 8.39 1.98 8.08
N TRP A 106 8.55 1.53 6.83
CA TRP A 106 7.70 0.47 6.28
C TRP A 106 8.04 -0.93 6.79
N PHE A 107 9.33 -1.26 6.94
CA PHE A 107 9.76 -2.64 7.18
C PHE A 107 10.39 -2.90 8.55
N LEU A 108 10.93 -1.89 9.23
CA LEU A 108 11.86 -2.11 10.34
C LEU A 108 11.39 -1.49 11.66
N ASP A 109 10.87 -0.27 11.60
CA ASP A 109 10.46 0.49 12.77
C ASP A 109 9.31 -0.21 13.50
N ALA A 110 9.48 -0.52 14.78
CA ALA A 110 8.51 -1.32 15.52
C ALA A 110 7.14 -0.63 15.67
N ALA A 111 7.07 0.69 15.66
CA ALA A 111 5.82 1.43 15.77
C ALA A 111 5.05 1.44 14.44
N THR A 112 5.76 1.40 13.30
CA THR A 112 5.16 1.68 11.99
C THR A 112 5.26 0.54 10.97
N ARG A 113 6.09 -0.48 11.19
CA ARG A 113 6.31 -1.54 10.21
C ARG A 113 5.04 -2.30 9.85
N MET A 114 4.91 -2.65 8.59
CA MET A 114 3.97 -3.67 8.14
C MET A 114 4.49 -5.05 8.54
N HIS A 115 3.64 -5.89 9.15
CA HIS A 115 3.98 -7.29 9.36
C HIS A 115 4.18 -8.00 8.01
N PRO A 116 5.14 -8.94 7.91
CA PRO A 116 5.51 -9.58 6.64
C PRO A 116 4.54 -10.70 6.25
N ASN A 117 3.23 -10.40 6.23
CA ASN A 117 2.18 -11.32 5.82
C ASN A 117 0.99 -10.54 5.22
N LEU A 118 0.09 -11.27 4.55
CA LEU A 118 -1.09 -10.74 3.89
C LEU A 118 -2.37 -11.44 4.36
N GLN A 119 -2.40 -11.86 5.64
CA GLN A 119 -3.50 -12.65 6.19
C GLN A 119 -4.88 -11.98 6.08
N TYR A 120 -4.92 -10.65 5.97
CA TYR A 120 -6.15 -9.85 5.91
C TYR A 120 -6.34 -9.11 4.58
N SER A 121 -5.66 -9.56 3.53
CA SER A 121 -5.75 -8.96 2.20
C SER A 121 -6.92 -9.53 1.39
N GLN A 122 -7.52 -8.71 0.52
CA GLN A 122 -8.65 -9.06 -0.35
C GLN A 122 -9.82 -9.70 0.42
N ALA A 123 -10.10 -9.19 1.63
CA ALA A 123 -11.22 -9.60 2.47
C ALA A 123 -12.56 -9.43 1.75
N ILE A 124 -13.55 -10.24 2.12
CA ILE A 124 -14.91 -10.14 1.59
C ILE A 124 -15.86 -10.10 2.78
N HIS A 125 -16.65 -9.03 2.87
CA HIS A 125 -17.64 -8.86 3.92
C HIS A 125 -18.56 -10.07 4.01
N GLY A 126 -18.67 -10.65 5.22
CA GLY A 126 -19.50 -11.82 5.51
C GLY A 126 -18.97 -13.17 4.98
N LEU A 127 -17.83 -13.22 4.28
CA LEU A 127 -17.29 -14.48 3.73
C LEU A 127 -15.86 -14.80 4.16
N ALA A 128 -14.96 -13.82 4.18
CA ALA A 128 -13.54 -14.07 4.45
C ALA A 128 -12.84 -12.83 5.01
N THR A 129 -11.99 -13.01 6.03
CA THR A 129 -11.17 -11.93 6.60
C THR A 129 -9.92 -11.62 5.78
N GLY A 130 -9.53 -12.52 4.87
CA GLY A 130 -8.48 -12.35 3.88
C GLY A 130 -8.31 -13.61 3.04
N ARG A 131 -7.62 -13.51 1.89
CA ARG A 131 -7.53 -14.60 0.89
C ARG A 131 -6.21 -14.56 0.13
N GLY A 132 -5.79 -15.71 -0.39
CA GLY A 132 -4.57 -15.83 -1.21
C GLY A 132 -4.53 -14.93 -2.45
N THR A 133 -5.68 -14.49 -2.97
CA THR A 133 -5.76 -13.51 -4.06
C THR A 133 -5.04 -12.20 -3.73
N GLY A 134 -4.94 -11.81 -2.45
CA GLY A 134 -4.34 -10.53 -2.05
C GLY A 134 -2.83 -10.44 -2.21
N ILE A 135 -2.15 -11.52 -2.61
CA ILE A 135 -0.78 -11.45 -3.10
C ILE A 135 -0.64 -10.40 -4.23
N ILE A 136 -1.67 -10.24 -5.09
CA ILE A 136 -1.64 -9.28 -6.20
C ILE A 136 -1.48 -7.83 -5.73
N ASP A 137 -1.94 -7.50 -4.52
CA ASP A 137 -1.85 -6.15 -3.97
C ASP A 137 -0.38 -5.73 -3.75
N THR A 138 0.50 -6.71 -3.57
CA THR A 138 1.94 -6.50 -3.35
C THR A 138 2.79 -6.48 -4.59
N ILE A 139 2.21 -6.51 -5.80
CA ILE A 139 2.99 -6.41 -7.05
C ILE A 139 3.89 -5.16 -7.09
N HIS A 140 3.46 -4.08 -6.45
CA HIS A 140 4.22 -2.83 -6.32
C HIS A 140 5.51 -2.96 -5.51
N LEU A 141 5.65 -3.99 -4.66
CA LEU A 141 6.90 -4.24 -3.93
C LEU A 141 8.07 -4.64 -4.83
N VAL A 142 7.81 -5.11 -6.06
CA VAL A 142 8.86 -5.44 -7.03
C VAL A 142 9.69 -4.20 -7.41
N GLU A 143 9.09 -3.01 -7.31
CA GLU A 143 9.77 -1.76 -7.61
C GLU A 143 10.60 -1.22 -6.43
N VAL A 144 10.33 -1.67 -5.19
CA VAL A 144 10.87 -1.07 -3.94
C VAL A 144 12.30 -1.54 -3.62
#